data_AF-A0A6I5EKY4-F1
#
_entry.id   AF-A0A6I5EKY4-F1
#
_cell.length_a   1.000
_cell.length_b   1.000
_cell.length_c   1.000
_cell.angle_alpha   90.00
_cell.angle_beta   90.00
_cell.angle_gamma   90.00
#
_symmetry.space_group_name_H-M   'P 1'
#
loop_
_entity.id
_entity.type
_entity.pdbx_description
1 polymer ?
#
loop_
_entity_poly.entity_id
_entity_poly.type
_entity_poly.pdbx_seq_one_letter_code
_entity_poly.pdbx_strand_id
1 'polypeptide(L)'
;MSFWDDLWRGRSTEFDSGSAATNAIELTKRHQRVSLTKQGAATGNLRINLSWRMRTSDIGGPERGSLLRHPFRLFTPEVVQAHTQSMVNVDLDLGCMYELADGTKGVVQPLGGFFGELNDPPYIKLSGDDRFGSGSGETIFVNLDHRDDIKRLLIFVYIYDQTPAFDRTHAIVTLFPSNGPRIEIGLDERHPQARSCAVVLIENVKSELTVRREVKFVYGFQAELDRLYGWGLQWGRGYKSADR
;
A
#
# COMPACT_ATOMS: atom_id res chain seq x y z
N MET A 1 20.20 11.37 -52.60
CA MET A 1 18.89 11.96 -52.23
C MET A 1 17.86 10.90 -52.55
N SER A 2 17.26 10.12 -51.66
CA SER A 2 16.66 10.42 -50.36
C SER A 2 16.75 9.15 -49.48
N PHE A 3 17.13 9.32 -48.21
CA PHE A 3 17.40 8.26 -47.23
C PHE A 3 16.44 8.35 -46.03
N TRP A 4 15.23 8.90 -46.24
CA TRP A 4 14.39 9.42 -45.15
C TRP A 4 12.90 9.08 -45.30
N ASP A 5 12.55 7.79 -45.46
CA ASP A 5 11.13 7.40 -45.55
C ASP A 5 10.74 6.15 -44.71
N ASP A 6 11.51 5.81 -43.67
CA ASP A 6 11.18 4.66 -42.79
C ASP A 6 11.09 5.00 -41.29
N LEU A 7 10.92 6.29 -40.95
CA LEU A 7 10.87 6.74 -39.55
C LEU A 7 9.47 6.76 -38.91
N TRP A 8 8.44 6.27 -39.61
CA TRP A 8 7.05 6.34 -39.13
C TRP A 8 6.32 5.01 -39.26
N ARG A 9 6.89 3.94 -38.71
CA ARG A 9 6.10 2.76 -38.31
C ARG A 9 5.83 2.82 -36.81
N GLY A 10 4.53 2.80 -36.51
CA GLY A 10 3.94 2.92 -35.19
C GLY A 10 4.68 2.10 -34.14
N ARG A 11 5.20 2.81 -33.15
CA ARG A 11 5.70 2.27 -31.90
C ARG A 11 4.51 1.68 -31.15
N SER A 12 4.25 0.39 -31.36
CA SER A 12 3.43 -0.41 -30.45
C SER A 12 3.97 -0.19 -29.04
N THR A 13 3.11 0.28 -28.14
CA THR A 13 3.40 0.37 -26.72
C THR A 13 3.61 -1.04 -26.20
N GLU A 14 4.86 -1.50 -26.22
CA GLU A 14 5.32 -2.67 -25.47
C GLU A 14 5.10 -2.34 -24.00
N PHE A 15 4.04 -2.91 -23.45
CA PHE A 15 3.78 -2.92 -22.03
C PHE A 15 4.85 -3.78 -21.39
N ASP A 16 5.66 -3.13 -20.55
CA ASP A 16 6.63 -3.80 -19.70
C ASP A 16 5.84 -4.73 -18.77
N SER A 17 5.83 -6.00 -19.13
CA SER A 17 5.14 -7.05 -18.41
C SER A 17 5.98 -7.27 -17.16
N GLY A 18 5.54 -6.73 -16.02
CA GLY A 18 6.19 -7.00 -14.75
C GLY A 18 6.36 -8.51 -14.58
N SER A 19 7.58 -8.92 -14.21
CA SER A 19 8.04 -10.29 -13.94
C SER A 19 7.25 -11.41 -14.65
N ALA A 20 7.82 -12.02 -15.69
CA ALA A 20 7.21 -13.11 -16.47
C ALA A 20 6.70 -14.33 -15.64
N ALA A 21 6.94 -14.39 -14.33
CA ALA A 21 6.40 -15.40 -13.41
C ALA A 21 5.06 -15.00 -12.76
N THR A 22 4.70 -13.72 -12.73
CA THR A 22 3.47 -13.21 -12.12
C THR A 22 2.91 -12.13 -13.04
N ASN A 23 1.80 -12.36 -13.74
CA ASN A 23 1.11 -11.34 -14.56
C ASN A 23 0.73 -10.11 -13.69
N ALA A 24 1.69 -9.23 -13.45
CA ALA A 24 1.65 -8.16 -12.48
C ALA A 24 2.09 -6.86 -13.14
N ILE A 25 1.31 -5.81 -12.93
CA ILE A 25 1.61 -4.46 -13.36
C ILE A 25 2.15 -3.72 -12.16
N GLU A 26 3.41 -3.33 -12.22
CA GLU A 26 3.99 -2.45 -11.22
C GLU A 26 3.67 -1.00 -11.58
N LEU A 27 2.99 -0.26 -10.68
CA LEU A 27 2.85 1.18 -10.86
C LEU A 27 4.10 1.88 -10.32
N THR A 28 4.79 2.58 -11.20
CA THR A 28 6.01 3.34 -10.88
C THR A 28 5.76 4.84 -10.98
N LYS A 29 6.76 5.65 -10.57
CA LYS A 29 6.71 7.12 -10.77
C LYS A 29 6.52 7.52 -12.24
N ARG A 30 6.93 6.68 -13.20
CA ARG A 30 6.78 6.94 -14.65
C ARG A 30 5.44 6.45 -15.19
N HIS A 31 4.92 5.35 -14.66
CA HIS A 31 3.64 4.76 -15.03
C HIS A 31 2.69 4.77 -13.83
N GLN A 32 2.12 5.94 -13.54
CA GLN A 32 1.35 6.18 -12.32
C GLN A 32 -0.12 5.80 -12.44
N ARG A 33 -0.64 5.51 -13.64
CA ARG A 33 -2.08 5.33 -13.87
C ARG A 33 -2.36 4.09 -14.70
N VAL A 34 -3.36 3.33 -14.29
CA VAL A 34 -3.92 2.20 -15.01
C VAL A 34 -5.45 2.25 -14.95
N SER A 35 -6.11 1.85 -16.04
CA SER A 35 -7.58 1.76 -16.10
C SER A 35 -8.00 0.32 -15.91
N LEU A 36 -8.77 0.04 -14.85
CA LEU A 36 -9.30 -1.30 -14.59
C LEU A 36 -10.35 -1.66 -15.63
N THR A 37 -11.15 -0.69 -16.08
CA THR A 37 -12.18 -0.93 -17.10
C THR A 37 -11.57 -1.36 -18.43
N LYS A 38 -10.48 -0.73 -18.86
CA LYS A 38 -9.76 -1.12 -20.10
C LYS A 38 -9.11 -2.50 -20.00
N GLN A 39 -8.87 -2.99 -18.79
CA GLN A 39 -8.29 -4.32 -18.54
C GLN A 39 -9.35 -5.40 -18.32
N GLY A 40 -10.65 -5.07 -18.40
CA GLY A 40 -11.74 -6.00 -18.06
C GLY A 40 -11.80 -6.34 -16.56
N ALA A 41 -11.11 -5.56 -15.74
CA ALA A 41 -10.85 -5.79 -14.31
C ALA A 41 -11.82 -5.03 -13.38
N ALA A 42 -12.84 -4.37 -13.95
CA ALA A 42 -13.77 -3.50 -13.22
C ALA A 42 -15.07 -4.22 -12.79
N THR A 43 -15.03 -5.53 -12.55
CA THR A 43 -16.19 -6.35 -12.13
C THR A 43 -15.79 -7.29 -11.00
N GLY A 44 -16.76 -7.76 -10.23
CA GLY A 44 -16.56 -8.64 -9.08
C GLY A 44 -15.91 -7.94 -7.89
N ASN A 45 -15.17 -8.69 -7.07
CA ASN A 45 -14.49 -8.15 -5.90
C ASN A 45 -13.04 -7.75 -6.24
N LEU A 46 -12.67 -6.54 -5.86
CA LEU A 46 -11.29 -6.06 -5.83
C LEU A 46 -10.74 -6.28 -4.42
N ARG A 47 -9.69 -7.09 -4.32
CA ARG A 47 -8.98 -7.31 -3.05
C ARG A 47 -7.72 -6.46 -3.01
N ILE A 48 -7.57 -5.65 -1.98
CA ILE A 48 -6.42 -4.77 -1.75
C ILE A 48 -5.73 -5.27 -0.51
N ASN A 49 -4.51 -5.79 -0.67
CA ASN A 49 -3.74 -6.36 0.43
C ASN A 49 -2.53 -5.47 0.73
N LEU A 50 -2.30 -5.22 2.01
CA LEU A 50 -1.05 -4.69 2.54
C LEU A 50 -0.20 -5.85 3.01
N SER A 51 1.02 -5.93 2.50
CA SER A 51 2.06 -6.84 3.00
C SER A 51 3.28 -6.03 3.39
N TRP A 52 3.81 -6.24 4.59
CA TRP A 52 5.03 -5.55 5.02
C TRP A 52 6.02 -6.47 5.75
N ARG A 53 7.29 -6.09 5.68
CA ARG A 53 8.39 -6.75 6.39
C ARG A 53 9.39 -5.73 6.92
N MET A 54 9.99 -6.00 8.08
CA MET A 54 11.09 -5.19 8.59
C MET A 54 12.31 -5.29 7.68
N ARG A 55 13.02 -4.17 7.48
CA ARG A 55 14.33 -4.13 6.82
C ARG A 55 15.33 -4.81 7.73
N THR A 56 15.99 -5.84 7.21
CA THR A 56 16.97 -6.66 7.93
C THR A 56 18.21 -5.88 8.38
N SER A 57 18.41 -4.64 7.93
CA SER A 57 19.51 -3.76 8.39
C SER A 57 19.38 -3.31 9.85
N ASP A 58 18.16 -3.29 10.41
CA ASP A 58 17.91 -2.92 11.81
C ASP A 58 17.87 -4.13 12.75
N ILE A 59 17.74 -5.33 12.17
CA ILE A 59 17.90 -6.60 12.86
C ILE A 59 19.39 -6.89 12.78
N GLY A 60 20.16 -6.57 13.82
CA GLY A 60 21.61 -6.68 13.84
C GLY A 60 22.12 -7.97 13.18
N GLY A 61 22.46 -7.89 11.89
CA GLY A 61 23.18 -8.95 11.20
C GLY A 61 24.56 -9.03 11.83
N PRO A 62 25.18 -10.22 11.93
CA PRO A 62 26.51 -10.32 12.49
C PRO A 62 27.41 -9.40 11.68
N GLU A 63 28.01 -8.41 12.34
CA GLU A 63 29.06 -7.61 11.73
C GLU A 63 30.10 -8.62 11.22
N ARG A 64 30.16 -8.81 9.90
CA ARG A 64 31.30 -9.48 9.27
C ARG A 64 32.47 -8.50 9.34
N GLY A 65 32.96 -8.29 10.56
CA GLY A 65 34.19 -7.61 10.85
C GLY A 65 35.29 -8.33 10.07
N SER A 66 35.95 -7.56 9.20
CA SER A 66 37.06 -8.05 8.40
C SER A 66 38.11 -8.73 9.31
N LEU A 67 38.21 -10.06 9.20
CA LEU A 67 39.16 -10.89 9.95
C LEU A 67 40.63 -10.54 9.66
N LEU A 68 40.89 -9.70 8.66
CA LEU A 68 42.22 -9.23 8.29
C LEU A 68 42.76 -8.14 9.22
N ARG A 69 41.91 -7.45 10.00
CA ARG A 69 42.36 -6.31 10.84
C ARG A 69 42.60 -6.64 12.31
N HIS A 70 42.06 -7.74 12.85
CA HIS A 70 42.18 -8.06 14.28
C HIS A 70 42.25 -9.59 14.55
N PRO A 71 43.42 -10.23 14.39
CA PRO A 71 43.58 -11.68 14.52
C PRO A 71 43.33 -12.22 15.95
N PHE A 72 43.36 -11.37 16.98
CA PHE A 72 43.15 -11.77 18.36
C PHE A 72 41.68 -11.86 18.80
N ARG A 73 40.71 -11.47 17.95
CA ARG A 73 39.26 -11.63 18.25
C ARG A 73 38.76 -13.08 18.19
N LEU A 74 39.58 -14.01 17.69
CA LEU A 74 39.28 -15.45 17.66
C LEU A 74 39.28 -16.11 19.06
N PHE A 75 39.84 -15.45 20.07
CA PHE A 75 39.92 -15.96 21.45
C PHE A 75 39.05 -15.18 22.43
N THR A 76 38.27 -14.20 21.95
CA THR A 76 37.29 -13.51 22.79
C THR A 76 36.01 -14.33 22.76
N PRO A 77 35.54 -14.91 23.89
CA PRO A 77 34.25 -15.58 23.89
C PRO A 77 33.20 -14.59 23.42
N GLU A 78 32.39 -15.01 22.46
CA GLU A 78 31.22 -14.28 22.00
C GLU A 78 30.38 -13.97 23.24
N VAL A 79 30.41 -12.71 23.66
CA VAL A 79 29.48 -12.26 24.70
C VAL A 79 28.13 -12.39 24.02
N VAL A 80 27.40 -13.45 24.35
CA VAL A 80 25.96 -13.56 24.08
C VAL A 80 25.32 -12.47 24.92
N GLN A 81 25.48 -11.24 24.46
CA GLN A 81 24.79 -10.11 24.96
C GLN A 81 23.37 -10.41 24.52
N ALA A 82 22.53 -10.78 25.48
CA ALA A 82 21.09 -10.84 25.31
C ALA A 82 20.67 -9.41 24.92
N HIS A 83 20.81 -9.11 23.63
CA HIS A 83 20.38 -7.86 23.05
C HIS A 83 18.86 -7.95 23.07
N THR A 84 18.27 -7.50 24.18
CA THR A 84 16.93 -6.91 24.15
C THR A 84 17.02 -5.64 23.30
N GLN A 85 17.34 -5.76 22.02
CA GLN A 85 16.90 -4.79 21.05
C GLN A 85 15.39 -4.95 21.08
N SER A 86 14.73 -4.02 21.79
CA SER A 86 13.29 -3.88 21.80
C SER A 86 12.87 -3.93 20.33
N MET A 87 12.36 -5.07 19.89
CA MET A 87 11.80 -5.23 18.56
C MET A 87 10.67 -4.22 18.53
N VAL A 88 10.92 -3.06 17.93
CA VAL A 88 9.90 -2.04 17.77
C VAL A 88 8.80 -2.74 16.98
N ASN A 89 7.69 -3.02 17.65
CA ASN A 89 6.58 -3.69 17.03
C ASN A 89 5.94 -2.65 16.11
N VAL A 90 6.38 -2.65 14.85
CA VAL A 90 5.81 -1.81 13.83
C VAL A 90 4.46 -2.39 13.48
N ASP A 91 3.41 -1.59 13.62
CA ASP A 91 2.06 -1.96 13.25
C ASP A 91 1.58 -1.02 12.15
N LEU A 92 1.54 -1.55 10.92
CA LEU A 92 1.02 -0.82 9.76
C LEU A 92 -0.41 -1.24 9.51
N ASP A 93 -1.31 -0.27 9.59
CA ASP A 93 -2.72 -0.42 9.33
C ASP A 93 -3.06 0.07 7.92
N LEU A 94 -4.06 -0.54 7.30
CA LEU A 94 -4.65 -0.21 6.02
C LEU A 94 -6.01 0.47 6.24
N GLY A 95 -6.23 1.58 5.55
CA GLY A 95 -7.48 2.32 5.57
C GLY A 95 -7.95 2.72 4.18
N CYS A 96 -9.24 2.98 4.05
CA CYS A 96 -9.85 3.49 2.83
C CYS A 96 -10.80 4.65 3.16
N MET A 97 -10.57 5.83 2.59
CA MET A 97 -11.60 6.87 2.55
C MET A 97 -12.43 6.67 1.29
N TYR A 98 -13.75 6.72 1.44
CA TYR A 98 -14.68 6.53 0.33
C TYR A 98 -15.54 7.77 0.13
N GLU A 99 -15.92 7.99 -1.12
CA GLU A 99 -16.98 8.91 -1.53
C GLU A 99 -17.86 8.16 -2.54
N LEU A 100 -19.15 8.07 -2.22
CA LEU A 100 -20.16 7.47 -3.07
C LEU A 100 -20.74 8.52 -4.04
N ALA A 101 -21.44 8.05 -5.07
CA ALA A 101 -22.04 8.88 -6.11
C ALA A 101 -23.17 9.79 -5.57
N ASP A 102 -23.84 9.37 -4.49
CA ASP A 102 -24.84 10.15 -3.75
C ASP A 102 -24.22 11.27 -2.89
N GLY A 103 -22.89 11.32 -2.78
CA GLY A 103 -22.15 12.30 -1.97
C GLY A 103 -21.87 11.83 -0.53
N THR A 104 -22.32 10.63 -0.15
CA THR A 104 -21.99 10.01 1.13
C THR A 104 -20.49 9.75 1.21
N LYS A 105 -19.87 10.13 2.31
CA LYS A 105 -18.43 9.99 2.54
C LYS A 105 -18.17 9.37 3.89
N GLY A 106 -17.08 8.63 3.98
CA GLY A 106 -16.62 8.08 5.25
C GLY A 106 -15.26 7.45 5.13
N VAL A 107 -14.91 6.70 6.17
CA VAL A 107 -13.65 5.96 6.25
C VAL A 107 -13.94 4.54 6.71
N VAL A 108 -13.25 3.59 6.09
CA VAL A 108 -13.12 2.20 6.54
C VAL A 108 -11.70 2.05 7.08
N GLN A 109 -11.57 1.70 8.36
CA GLN A 109 -10.29 1.53 9.04
C GLN A 109 -10.47 0.75 10.35
N PRO A 110 -9.43 0.05 10.84
CA PRO A 110 -9.46 -0.58 12.17
C PRO A 110 -9.74 0.43 13.29
N LEU A 111 -9.21 1.65 13.15
CA LEU A 111 -9.32 2.69 14.17
C LEU A 111 -10.77 3.21 14.29
N GLY A 112 -11.40 2.92 15.43
CA GLY A 112 -12.82 3.24 15.65
C GLY A 112 -13.79 2.16 15.20
N GLY A 113 -13.30 0.98 14.78
CA GLY A 113 -14.13 -0.18 14.46
C GLY A 113 -14.96 -0.03 13.17
N PHE A 114 -14.51 0.79 12.24
CA PHE A 114 -15.19 1.02 10.97
C PHE A 114 -14.75 0.01 9.93
N PHE A 115 -15.26 -1.22 10.01
CA PHE A 115 -14.89 -2.30 9.08
C PHE A 115 -15.67 -2.26 7.76
N GLY A 116 -16.83 -1.61 7.73
CA GLY A 116 -17.69 -1.55 6.53
C GLY A 116 -18.31 -2.89 6.14
N GLU A 117 -19.08 -2.91 5.06
CA GLU A 117 -19.74 -4.11 4.52
C GLU A 117 -19.66 -4.16 2.99
N LEU A 118 -19.73 -5.39 2.44
CA LEU A 118 -19.65 -5.63 0.98
C LEU A 118 -21.00 -5.59 0.27
N ASN A 119 -22.07 -5.98 0.98
CA ASN A 119 -23.41 -6.12 0.39
C ASN A 119 -24.27 -4.87 0.60
N ASP A 120 -23.85 -3.99 1.50
CA ASP A 120 -24.51 -2.73 1.81
C ASP A 120 -23.50 -1.58 1.64
N PRO A 121 -23.95 -0.34 1.38
CA PRO A 121 -23.07 0.83 1.38
C PRO A 121 -22.21 0.85 2.66
N PRO A 122 -20.87 0.98 2.55
CA PRO A 122 -20.13 1.57 1.43
C PRO A 122 -19.59 0.58 0.37
N TYR A 123 -20.02 -0.69 0.37
CA TYR A 123 -19.52 -1.75 -0.53
C TYR A 123 -18.02 -2.05 -0.38
N ILE A 124 -17.46 -1.67 0.77
CA ILE A 124 -16.05 -1.79 1.12
C ILE A 124 -15.98 -2.44 2.49
N LYS A 125 -15.21 -3.51 2.60
CA LYS A 125 -15.02 -4.25 3.84
C LYS A 125 -13.55 -4.46 4.15
N LEU A 126 -13.15 -4.12 5.37
CA LEU A 126 -11.86 -4.46 5.93
C LEU A 126 -11.98 -5.77 6.71
N SER A 127 -11.09 -6.72 6.42
CA SER A 127 -11.09 -8.05 7.06
C SER A 127 -10.50 -8.08 8.47
N GLY A 128 -9.84 -7.01 8.91
CA GLY A 128 -9.07 -7.00 10.16
C GLY A 128 -7.72 -7.70 10.02
N ASP A 129 -6.98 -7.82 11.13
CA ASP A 129 -5.66 -8.49 11.22
C ASP A 129 -5.81 -10.01 11.09
N ASP A 130 -6.19 -10.47 9.90
CA ASP A 130 -6.32 -11.90 9.59
C ASP A 130 -5.03 -12.41 8.94
N ARG A 131 -4.21 -13.06 9.77
CA ARG A 131 -2.81 -13.48 9.51
C ARG A 131 -2.70 -14.74 8.67
N PHE A 132 -3.53 -14.92 7.65
CA PHE A 132 -3.43 -16.07 6.75
C PHE A 132 -2.27 -15.89 5.76
N GLY A 133 -1.06 -16.15 6.25
CA GLY A 133 0.15 -16.34 5.45
C GLY A 133 1.34 -15.51 5.90
N SER A 134 2.08 -15.96 6.93
CA SER A 134 3.49 -15.63 7.24
C SER A 134 4.00 -14.20 6.95
N GLY A 135 3.15 -13.20 7.14
CA GLY A 135 3.42 -11.78 6.97
C GLY A 135 2.28 -11.01 7.61
N SER A 136 2.61 -10.04 8.46
CA SER A 136 1.61 -9.17 9.07
C SER A 136 1.01 -8.31 7.96
N GLY A 137 -0.29 -8.42 7.73
CA GLY A 137 -0.93 -7.74 6.61
C GLY A 137 -2.44 -7.64 6.77
N GLU A 138 -3.00 -6.51 6.34
CA GLU A 138 -4.44 -6.25 6.35
C GLU A 138 -4.99 -6.30 4.93
N THR A 139 -6.26 -6.68 4.79
CA THR A 139 -6.92 -6.77 3.48
C THR A 139 -8.24 -6.02 3.46
N ILE A 140 -8.40 -5.15 2.47
CA ILE A 140 -9.66 -4.48 2.10
C ILE A 140 -10.25 -5.18 0.88
N PHE A 141 -11.55 -5.42 0.91
CA PHE A 141 -12.35 -5.89 -0.19
C PHE A 141 -13.27 -4.77 -0.65
N VAL A 142 -13.36 -4.56 -1.97
CA VAL A 142 -14.25 -3.58 -2.60
C VAL A 142 -15.11 -4.33 -3.60
N ASN A 143 -16.43 -4.21 -3.49
CA ASN A 143 -17.35 -4.79 -4.45
C ASN A 143 -17.50 -3.86 -5.66
N LEU A 144 -16.86 -4.23 -6.78
CA LEU A 144 -16.90 -3.46 -8.03
C LEU A 144 -18.16 -3.72 -8.86
N ASP A 145 -19.04 -4.65 -8.46
CA ASP A 145 -20.36 -4.77 -9.09
C ASP A 145 -21.21 -3.52 -8.81
N HIS A 146 -20.93 -2.83 -7.70
CA HIS A 146 -21.48 -1.52 -7.34
C HIS A 146 -20.56 -0.35 -7.72
N ARG A 147 -19.66 -0.51 -8.70
CA ARG A 147 -18.70 0.54 -9.10
C ARG A 147 -19.35 1.88 -9.47
N ASP A 148 -20.58 1.84 -9.99
CA ASP A 148 -21.30 3.06 -10.41
C ASP A 148 -21.81 3.88 -9.21
N ASP A 149 -21.97 3.24 -8.04
CA ASP A 149 -22.25 3.90 -6.77
C ASP A 149 -20.98 4.49 -6.14
N ILE A 150 -19.79 4.10 -6.60
CA ILE A 150 -18.51 4.53 -6.06
C ILE A 150 -17.95 5.67 -6.91
N LYS A 151 -17.75 6.85 -6.31
CA LYS A 151 -17.16 8.01 -6.99
C LYS A 151 -15.63 8.00 -6.90
N ARG A 152 -15.09 7.87 -5.69
CA ARG A 152 -13.63 7.74 -5.47
C ARG A 152 -13.29 7.06 -4.15
N LEU A 153 -12.18 6.33 -4.16
CA LEU A 153 -11.60 5.63 -3.02
C LEU A 153 -10.14 6.05 -2.86
N LEU A 154 -9.76 6.52 -1.69
CA LEU A 154 -8.36 6.74 -1.33
C LEU A 154 -7.91 5.65 -0.38
N ILE A 155 -7.00 4.80 -0.84
CA ILE A 155 -6.36 3.79 -0.01
C ILE A 155 -5.10 4.40 0.60
N PHE A 156 -5.00 4.29 1.91
CA PHE A 156 -3.89 4.83 2.66
C PHE A 156 -3.39 3.81 3.68
N VAL A 157 -2.11 3.90 3.99
CA VAL A 157 -1.46 3.12 5.05
C VAL A 157 -1.02 4.08 6.12
N TYR A 158 -1.19 3.71 7.38
CA TYR A 158 -0.80 4.55 8.51
C TYR A 158 -0.20 3.72 9.63
N ILE A 159 0.56 4.37 10.50
CA ILE A 159 1.12 3.76 11.70
C ILE A 159 0.55 4.42 12.95
N TYR A 160 -0.05 3.65 13.84
CA TYR A 160 -0.62 4.17 15.09
C TYR A 160 0.44 4.46 16.16
N ASP A 161 1.47 3.61 16.30
CA ASP A 161 2.44 3.62 17.41
C ASP A 161 3.40 4.84 17.42
N GLN A 162 3.18 5.84 16.55
CA GLN A 162 4.00 7.06 16.40
C GLN A 162 5.48 6.83 16.09
N THR A 163 5.94 5.58 16.09
CA THR A 163 7.29 5.21 15.71
C THR A 163 7.41 5.31 14.19
N PRO A 164 8.36 6.07 13.64
CA PRO A 164 8.50 6.14 12.19
C PRO A 164 8.91 4.78 11.61
N ALA A 165 7.99 4.16 10.87
CA ALA A 165 8.17 2.82 10.32
C ALA A 165 8.51 2.79 8.84
N PHE A 166 8.03 3.74 8.03
CA PHE A 166 8.14 3.66 6.58
C PHE A 166 9.59 3.62 6.06
N ASP A 167 10.56 4.20 6.78
CA ASP A 167 11.99 4.05 6.42
C ASP A 167 12.58 2.69 6.80
N ARG A 168 11.97 2.00 7.77
CA ARG A 168 12.43 0.72 8.34
C ARG A 168 11.67 -0.50 7.82
N THR A 169 10.54 -0.31 7.15
CA THR A 169 9.75 -1.40 6.56
C THR A 169 9.79 -1.37 5.04
N HIS A 170 9.78 -2.56 4.44
CA HIS A 170 9.33 -2.70 3.05
C HIS A 170 7.83 -3.03 3.08
N ALA A 171 7.00 -2.05 2.75
CA ALA A 171 5.57 -2.23 2.59
C ALA A 171 5.22 -2.25 1.10
N ILE A 172 4.34 -3.18 0.71
CA ILE A 172 3.82 -3.32 -0.64
C ILE A 172 2.30 -3.40 -0.53
N VAL A 173 1.62 -2.59 -1.32
CA VAL A 173 0.17 -2.69 -1.49
C VAL A 173 -0.11 -3.33 -2.84
N THR A 174 -0.85 -4.43 -2.82
CA THR A 174 -1.20 -5.19 -4.02
C THR A 174 -2.70 -5.20 -4.23
N LEU A 175 -3.15 -4.76 -5.40
CA LEU A 175 -4.52 -4.84 -5.85
C LEU A 175 -4.68 -6.11 -6.69
N PHE A 176 -5.61 -6.96 -6.27
CA PHE A 176 -6.02 -8.19 -6.95
C PHE A 176 -7.42 -7.97 -7.51
N PRO A 177 -7.54 -7.53 -8.77
CA PRO A 177 -8.84 -7.52 -9.43
C PRO A 177 -9.34 -8.94 -9.66
N SER A 178 -10.66 -9.11 -9.80
CA SER A 178 -11.25 -10.43 -10.09
C SER A 178 -10.81 -10.97 -11.45
N ASN A 179 -10.60 -10.07 -12.42
CA ASN A 179 -10.09 -10.38 -13.76
C ASN A 179 -8.92 -9.45 -14.09
N GLY A 180 -7.94 -9.95 -14.84
CA GLY A 180 -6.78 -9.17 -15.28
C GLY A 180 -5.54 -9.29 -14.37
N PRO A 181 -4.47 -8.53 -14.69
CA PRO A 181 -3.22 -8.59 -13.95
C PRO A 181 -3.36 -7.94 -12.56
N ARG A 182 -2.60 -8.46 -11.59
CA ARG A 182 -2.48 -7.81 -10.28
C ARG A 182 -1.72 -6.49 -10.43
N ILE A 183 -2.00 -5.52 -9.58
CA ILE A 183 -1.28 -4.24 -9.59
C ILE A 183 -0.50 -4.12 -8.28
N GLU A 184 0.81 -3.93 -8.38
CA GLU A 184 1.71 -3.84 -7.23
C GLU A 184 2.24 -2.41 -7.08
N ILE A 185 2.22 -1.92 -5.85
CA ILE A 185 2.65 -0.57 -5.49
C ILE A 185 3.59 -0.67 -4.30
N GLY A 186 4.89 -0.53 -4.56
CA GLY A 186 5.92 -0.48 -3.54
C GLY A 186 5.96 0.88 -2.82
N LEU A 187 6.06 0.82 -1.49
CA LEU A 187 6.28 1.97 -0.60
C LEU A 187 7.77 2.08 -0.23
N ASP A 188 8.66 2.08 -1.22
CA ASP A 188 10.11 2.03 -0.98
C ASP A 188 10.75 3.40 -0.68
N GLU A 189 9.98 4.49 -0.83
CA GLU A 189 10.45 5.85 -0.61
C GLU A 189 10.69 6.12 0.87
N ARG A 190 11.88 6.64 1.19
CA ARG A 190 12.32 6.83 2.57
C ARG A 190 11.83 8.18 3.09
N HIS A 191 10.82 8.13 3.96
CA HIS A 191 10.33 9.29 4.70
C HIS A 191 10.36 9.01 6.22
N PRO A 192 11.47 9.33 6.91
CA PRO A 192 11.72 8.91 8.30
C PRO A 192 10.85 9.60 9.35
N GLN A 193 9.98 10.53 8.95
CA GLN A 193 9.07 11.24 9.83
C GLN A 193 7.61 11.12 9.38
N ALA A 194 7.34 10.43 8.25
CA ALA A 194 5.99 10.22 7.77
C ALA A 194 5.26 9.23 8.69
N ARG A 195 3.99 9.54 8.99
CA ARG A 195 3.10 8.72 9.83
C ARG A 195 1.96 8.11 9.03
N SER A 196 1.69 8.63 7.84
CA SER A 196 0.73 8.05 6.91
C SER A 196 1.20 8.24 5.47
N CYS A 197 0.69 7.38 4.59
CA CYS A 197 0.95 7.43 3.16
C CYS A 197 -0.34 7.18 2.39
N ALA A 198 -0.71 8.14 1.53
CA ALA A 198 -1.72 7.92 0.51
C ALA A 198 -1.10 7.06 -0.60
N VAL A 199 -1.56 5.83 -0.75
CA VAL A 199 -0.93 4.85 -1.65
C VAL A 199 -1.52 4.93 -3.03
N VAL A 200 -2.83 4.80 -3.13
CA VAL A 200 -3.54 4.73 -4.39
C VAL A 200 -4.89 5.43 -4.31
N LEU A 201 -5.22 6.16 -5.37
CA LEU A 201 -6.52 6.76 -5.58
C LEU A 201 -7.22 6.01 -6.71
N ILE A 202 -8.40 5.48 -6.41
CA ILE A 202 -9.28 4.83 -7.38
C ILE A 202 -10.42 5.80 -7.65
N GLU A 203 -10.61 6.22 -8.90
CA GLU A 203 -11.64 7.19 -9.28
C GLU A 203 -12.52 6.58 -10.37
N ASN A 204 -13.83 6.76 -10.25
CA ASN A 204 -14.76 6.47 -11.33
C ASN A 204 -15.01 7.77 -12.12
N VAL A 205 -14.43 7.87 -13.31
CA VAL A 205 -14.58 9.03 -14.19
C VAL A 205 -15.31 8.58 -15.46
N LYS A 206 -16.54 9.06 -15.65
CA LYS A 206 -17.38 8.70 -16.83
C LYS A 206 -17.54 7.19 -16.99
N SER A 207 -17.80 6.47 -15.90
CA SER A 207 -17.95 5.00 -15.87
C SER A 207 -16.65 4.23 -16.19
N GLU A 208 -15.50 4.92 -16.22
CA GLU A 208 -14.16 4.34 -16.31
C GLU A 208 -13.50 4.35 -14.93
N LEU A 209 -13.25 3.17 -14.38
CA LEU A 209 -12.58 3.01 -13.09
C LEU A 209 -11.06 3.08 -13.30
N THR A 210 -10.46 4.15 -12.81
CA THR A 210 -9.04 4.45 -12.97
C THR A 210 -8.32 4.35 -11.64
N VAL A 211 -7.19 3.65 -11.63
CA VAL A 211 -6.29 3.50 -10.48
C VAL A 211 -5.09 4.39 -10.71
N ARG A 212 -4.79 5.28 -9.75
CA ARG A 212 -3.65 6.19 -9.77
C ARG A 212 -2.76 5.98 -8.54
N ARG A 213 -1.49 5.67 -8.78
CA ARG A 213 -0.43 5.66 -7.76
C ARG A 213 -0.21 7.07 -7.26
N GLU A 214 -0.42 7.26 -5.96
CA GLU A 214 -0.14 8.52 -5.28
C GLU A 214 1.20 8.45 -4.55
N VAL A 215 1.38 7.45 -3.69
CA VAL A 215 2.55 7.24 -2.81
C VAL A 215 3.03 8.56 -2.21
N LYS A 216 2.08 9.30 -1.62
CA LYS A 216 2.31 10.59 -0.96
C LYS A 216 2.40 10.40 0.54
N PHE A 217 3.59 10.61 1.07
CA PHE A 217 3.88 10.53 2.49
C PHE A 217 3.52 11.84 3.19
N VAL A 218 2.83 11.73 4.33
CA VAL A 218 2.44 12.86 5.17
C VAL A 218 2.91 12.66 6.61
N TYR A 219 3.22 13.78 7.26
CA TYR A 219 3.68 13.81 8.66
C TYR A 219 2.51 13.70 9.66
N GLY A 220 1.27 13.90 9.18
CA GLY A 220 0.04 13.73 9.94
C GLY A 220 -0.59 12.34 9.75
N PHE A 221 -1.83 12.22 10.24
CA PHE A 221 -2.65 11.03 10.13
C PHE A 221 -3.78 11.22 9.11
N GLN A 222 -4.93 10.58 9.31
CA GLN A 222 -6.07 10.62 8.40
C GLN A 222 -6.59 12.04 8.15
N ALA A 223 -6.65 12.88 9.18
CA ALA A 223 -7.11 14.27 9.02
C ALA A 223 -6.27 15.08 8.04
N GLU A 224 -4.97 14.79 7.92
CA GLU A 224 -4.08 15.48 6.99
C GLU A 224 -4.25 14.96 5.56
N LEU A 225 -4.47 13.65 5.41
CA LEU A 225 -4.83 13.05 4.12
C LEU A 225 -6.17 13.59 3.61
N ASP A 226 -7.16 13.71 4.48
CA ASP A 226 -8.45 14.28 4.16
C ASP A 226 -8.30 15.72 3.64
N ARG A 227 -7.55 16.58 4.34
CA ARG A 227 -7.26 17.95 3.87
C ARG A 227 -6.56 17.98 2.52
N LEU A 228 -5.58 17.10 2.31
CA LEU A 228 -4.80 17.05 1.08
C LEU A 228 -5.64 16.72 -0.14
N TYR A 229 -6.65 15.86 0.00
CA TYR A 229 -7.49 15.42 -1.11
C TYR A 229 -8.93 15.97 -1.10
N GLY A 230 -9.29 16.74 -0.07
CA GLY A 230 -10.56 17.43 0.05
C GLY A 230 -11.75 16.50 0.20
N TRP A 231 -11.71 15.57 1.17
CA TRP A 231 -12.88 14.75 1.51
C TRP A 231 -13.89 15.56 2.34
N GLY A 232 -13.40 16.36 3.29
CA GLY A 232 -14.20 17.19 4.18
C GLY A 232 -14.84 16.42 5.34
N LEU A 233 -14.16 15.38 5.84
CA LEU A 233 -14.64 14.57 6.96
C LEU A 233 -14.36 15.26 8.30
N GLN A 234 -15.17 14.95 9.30
CA GLN A 234 -14.94 15.39 10.68
C GLN A 234 -14.24 14.28 11.46
N TRP A 235 -13.06 14.59 11.99
CA TRP A 235 -12.21 13.61 12.67
C TRP A 235 -12.27 13.78 14.19
N GLY A 236 -12.58 12.70 14.90
CA GLY A 236 -12.45 12.58 16.35
C GLY A 236 -11.17 11.83 16.74
N ARG A 237 -10.86 11.79 18.04
CA ARG A 237 -9.82 10.88 18.55
C ARG A 237 -10.35 9.45 18.49
N GLY A 238 -9.67 8.59 17.73
CA GLY A 238 -9.87 7.14 17.75
C GLY A 238 -8.78 6.45 18.55
N TYR A 239 -9.08 5.27 19.09
CA TYR A 239 -8.13 4.41 19.79
C TYR A 239 -8.21 3.01 19.19
N LYS A 240 -7.06 2.37 18.94
CA LYS A 240 -7.01 0.94 18.61
C LYS A 240 -7.16 0.21 19.94
N SER A 241 -8.27 -0.49 20.14
CA SER A 241 -8.40 -1.41 21.28
C SER A 241 -7.37 -2.51 21.07
N ALA A 242 -6.38 -2.60 21.97
CA ALA A 242 -5.56 -3.79 22.05
C ALA A 242 -6.50 -4.91 22.48
N ASP A 243 -6.91 -5.77 21.55
CA ASP A 243 -7.61 -6.99 21.91
C ASP A 243 -6.74 -7.74 22.92
N ARG A 244 -7.36 -8.05 24.07
CA ARG A 244 -6.77 -8.81 25.16
C ARG A 244 -6.87 -10.30 24.89
#